data_AF-A0A4U5VP45-F1
#
_entry.id   AF-A0A4U5VP45-F1
#
_cell.length_a   1.000
_cell.length_b   1.000
_cell.length_c   1.000
_cell.angle_alpha   90.00
_cell.angle_beta   90.00
_cell.angle_gamma   90.00
#
_symmetry.space_group_name_H-M   'P 1'
#
loop_
_entity.id
_entity.type
_entity.pdbx_description
1 polymer ?
#
loop_
_entity_poly.entity_id
_entity_poly.type
_entity_poly.pdbx_seq_one_letter_code
_entity_poly.pdbx_strand_id
1 'polypeptide(L)'
;MGSSSRLFGTLAQSLNSAPLAQPDPYLENNPNQHLDMAEIDPDKLLRECEEALQRRPARPYRNMVYPRGMAACRHKHSPSIRIMQWNILAQALGEGKDEFILCPLDALNWQERKYLILEEILTYRPDILCLQEVDHYYDTFQPIMSRLGYHGSFLAKPGSPCLDVEQNNGPDGCALFYRRSRFTLQATAHLRLLAMMLPTNQVAIVQSLKCQLTGQWLCVAVTHLKACSGWESLRSAQGADLLQSLCRITSRGGSSHSKAAVAGGVPLIVCGDFNAEPSEDVYQRFSSSPLGLNSAYKLLSSDEQTEPAYTTWKIRPS
;
A
#
# COMPACT_ATOMS: atom_id res chain seq x y z
N MET A 1 -14.81 -48.09 -3.12
CA MET A 1 -15.08 -46.77 -3.72
C MET A 1 -14.92 -45.75 -2.58
N GLY A 2 -13.80 -45.06 -2.41
CA GLY A 2 -13.10 -44.22 -3.37
C GLY A 2 -13.03 -42.82 -2.74
N SER A 3 -12.10 -42.67 -1.79
CA SER A 3 -11.80 -41.51 -0.95
C SER A 3 -11.68 -40.19 -1.72
N SER A 4 -12.36 -39.13 -1.26
CA SER A 4 -12.07 -37.74 -1.65
C SER A 4 -12.35 -36.77 -0.50
N SER A 5 -11.67 -36.95 0.64
CA SER A 5 -11.80 -36.04 1.80
C SER A 5 -10.46 -35.66 2.44
N ARG A 6 -9.35 -35.66 1.69
CA ARG A 6 -8.02 -35.32 2.23
C ARG A 6 -7.18 -34.48 1.26
N LEU A 7 -7.58 -33.23 0.99
CA LEU A 7 -6.67 -32.22 0.39
C LEU A 7 -6.83 -30.79 0.96
N PHE A 8 -7.64 -30.57 2.01
CA PHE A 8 -7.58 -29.34 2.81
C PHE A 8 -6.46 -29.46 3.84
N GLY A 9 -5.20 -29.31 3.39
CA GLY A 9 -4.05 -29.90 4.08
C GLY A 9 -3.15 -28.98 4.90
N THR A 10 -2.54 -27.95 4.31
CA THR A 10 -1.27 -27.46 4.91
C THR A 10 -1.02 -25.94 4.88
N LEU A 11 -2.00 -25.13 4.44
CA LEU A 11 -1.91 -23.65 4.54
C LEU A 11 -3.13 -23.01 5.21
N ALA A 12 -4.32 -23.58 5.02
CA ALA A 12 -5.54 -23.12 5.71
C ALA A 12 -5.42 -23.22 7.25
N GLN A 13 -4.59 -24.12 7.79
CA GLN A 13 -4.28 -24.17 9.23
C GLN A 13 -3.29 -23.09 9.69
N SER A 14 -2.40 -22.60 8.81
CA SER A 14 -1.47 -21.49 9.14
C SER A 14 -2.10 -20.11 8.96
N LEU A 15 -3.21 -20.01 8.23
CA LEU A 15 -3.98 -18.77 8.04
C LEU A 15 -5.08 -18.58 9.09
N ASN A 16 -5.34 -19.60 9.92
CA ASN A 16 -6.35 -19.60 10.98
C ASN A 16 -5.75 -19.78 12.38
N SER A 17 -4.43 -19.62 12.55
CA SER A 17 -3.81 -19.66 13.87
C SER A 17 -4.23 -18.44 14.71
N ALA A 18 -4.58 -18.71 15.97
CA ALA A 18 -5.07 -17.75 16.96
C ALA A 18 -4.22 -16.47 17.07
N PRO A 19 -4.81 -15.32 17.47
CA PRO A 19 -4.09 -14.04 17.51
C PRO A 19 -2.87 -14.15 18.43
N LEU A 20 -1.68 -13.89 17.87
CA LEU A 20 -0.48 -13.61 18.65
C LEU A 20 -0.75 -12.32 19.45
N ALA A 21 -0.50 -12.37 20.76
CA ALA A 21 -0.62 -11.21 21.64
C ALA A 21 0.13 -10.01 21.04
N GLN A 22 -0.49 -8.82 21.09
CA GLN A 22 0.08 -7.61 20.51
C GLN A 22 1.47 -7.34 21.11
N PRO A 23 2.53 -7.19 20.29
CA PRO A 23 3.81 -6.74 20.80
C PRO A 23 3.73 -5.26 21.20
N ASP A 24 4.45 -4.92 22.26
CA ASP A 24 4.60 -3.56 22.79
C ASP A 24 5.03 -2.57 21.68
N PRO A 25 4.30 -1.45 21.45
CA PRO A 25 4.57 -0.51 20.35
C PRO A 25 5.93 0.20 20.41
N TYR A 26 6.75 -0.06 21.43
CA TYR A 26 8.06 0.56 21.65
C TYR A 26 9.27 -0.37 21.50
N LEU A 27 9.09 -1.64 21.12
CA LEU A 27 10.22 -2.53 20.84
C LEU A 27 10.76 -2.29 19.42
N GLU A 28 11.98 -1.76 19.33
CA GLU A 28 12.76 -1.74 18.10
C GLU A 28 12.90 -3.17 17.56
N ASN A 29 12.25 -3.44 16.42
CA ASN A 29 12.35 -4.71 15.72
C ASN A 29 13.82 -4.95 15.32
N ASN A 30 14.44 -5.95 15.94
CA ASN A 30 15.74 -6.46 15.56
C ASN A 30 15.64 -7.01 14.12
N PRO A 31 16.39 -6.47 13.14
CA PRO A 31 16.23 -6.80 11.71
C PRO A 31 16.54 -8.26 11.34
N ASN A 32 17.01 -9.08 12.30
CA ASN A 32 17.42 -10.47 12.09
C ASN A 32 16.49 -11.54 12.71
N GLN A 33 15.34 -11.18 13.29
CA GLN A 33 14.33 -12.18 13.69
C GLN A 33 13.36 -12.49 12.54
N HIS A 34 13.90 -12.89 11.38
CA HIS A 34 13.10 -13.56 10.37
C HIS A 34 13.12 -15.05 10.69
N LEU A 35 12.04 -15.55 11.30
CA LEU A 35 11.74 -16.98 11.31
C LEU A 35 11.81 -17.48 9.86
N ASP A 36 12.64 -18.49 9.60
CA ASP A 36 12.77 -19.23 8.33
C ASP A 36 11.42 -19.88 7.97
N MET A 37 10.46 -19.06 7.56
CA MET A 37 9.20 -19.53 7.02
C MET A 37 9.42 -19.89 5.56
N ALA A 38 9.19 -21.15 5.21
CA ALA A 38 9.29 -21.64 3.84
C ALA A 38 8.54 -20.73 2.87
N GLU A 39 9.25 -20.27 1.84
CA GLU A 39 8.68 -19.48 0.76
C GLU A 39 7.50 -20.21 0.12
N ILE A 40 6.45 -19.48 -0.23
CA ILE A 40 5.29 -20.00 -0.95
C ILE A 40 5.46 -19.67 -2.43
N ASP A 41 5.20 -20.66 -3.29
CA ASP A 41 5.02 -20.45 -4.73
C ASP A 41 3.82 -19.51 -4.99
N PRO A 42 4.03 -18.29 -5.54
CA PRO A 42 2.96 -17.34 -5.81
C PRO A 42 1.89 -17.88 -6.75
N ASP A 43 2.26 -18.73 -7.73
CA ASP A 43 1.31 -19.32 -8.67
C ASP A 43 0.43 -20.39 -8.00
N LYS A 44 0.99 -21.10 -7.02
CA LYS A 44 0.20 -22.02 -6.19
C LYS A 44 -0.80 -21.27 -5.33
N LEU A 45 -0.37 -20.20 -4.65
CA LEU A 45 -1.27 -19.40 -3.80
C LEU A 45 -2.36 -18.72 -4.64
N LEU A 46 -2.05 -18.29 -5.86
CA LEU A 46 -3.03 -17.72 -6.78
C LEU A 46 -4.13 -18.75 -7.12
N ARG A 47 -3.75 -19.99 -7.45
CA ARG A 47 -4.72 -21.08 -7.67
C ARG A 47 -5.57 -21.38 -6.44
N GLU A 48 -4.98 -21.33 -5.25
CA GLU A 48 -5.73 -21.50 -3.98
C GLU A 48 -6.75 -20.37 -3.77
N CYS A 49 -6.42 -19.13 -4.13
CA CYS A 49 -7.38 -18.01 -4.11
C CYS A 49 -8.52 -18.24 -5.12
N GLU A 50 -8.19 -18.62 -6.36
CA GLU A 50 -9.16 -18.92 -7.42
C GLU A 50 -10.11 -20.05 -6.99
N GLU A 51 -9.60 -21.11 -6.34
CA GLU A 51 -10.42 -22.21 -5.82
C GLU A 51 -11.33 -21.78 -4.68
N ALA A 52 -10.85 -20.94 -3.75
CA ALA A 52 -11.65 -20.38 -2.67
C ALA A 52 -12.79 -19.49 -3.20
N LEU A 53 -12.56 -18.82 -4.33
CA LEU A 53 -13.50 -17.89 -4.96
C LEU A 53 -14.37 -18.53 -6.05
N GLN A 54 -14.24 -19.83 -6.32
CA GLN A 54 -14.89 -20.51 -7.46
C GLN A 54 -16.43 -20.38 -7.51
N ARG A 55 -17.08 -20.11 -6.38
CA ARG A 55 -18.56 -19.93 -6.28
C ARG A 55 -19.00 -18.48 -6.42
N ARG A 56 -18.05 -17.54 -6.56
CA ARG A 56 -18.30 -16.11 -6.67
C ARG A 56 -18.23 -15.66 -8.13
N PRO A 57 -18.84 -14.51 -8.48
CA PRO A 57 -18.72 -13.96 -9.82
C PRO A 57 -17.25 -13.81 -10.23
N ALA A 58 -16.94 -14.14 -11.47
CA ALA A 58 -15.60 -13.94 -11.99
C ALA A 58 -15.20 -12.47 -11.88
N ARG A 59 -13.94 -12.22 -11.56
CA ARG A 59 -13.40 -10.86 -11.51
C ARG A 59 -13.62 -10.14 -12.85
N PRO A 60 -13.94 -8.84 -12.84
CA PRO A 60 -13.94 -8.06 -14.06
C PRO A 60 -12.56 -8.12 -14.74
N TYR A 61 -12.53 -8.48 -16.01
CA TYR A 61 -11.29 -8.45 -16.78
C TYR A 61 -10.80 -7.02 -16.96
N ARG A 62 -9.58 -6.73 -16.52
CA ARG A 62 -8.94 -5.40 -16.63
C ARG A 62 -7.72 -5.51 -17.53
N ASN A 63 -7.69 -4.74 -18.61
CA ASN A 63 -6.50 -4.62 -19.45
C ASN A 63 -5.51 -3.64 -18.83
N MET A 64 -4.22 -3.98 -18.86
CA MET A 64 -3.17 -3.00 -18.59
C MET A 64 -3.20 -1.92 -19.67
N VAL A 65 -3.41 -0.67 -19.26
CA VAL A 65 -3.34 0.49 -20.13
C VAL A 65 -1.95 1.10 -20.00
N TYR A 66 -1.35 1.42 -21.14
CA TYR A 66 -0.04 2.06 -21.20
C TYR A 66 -0.19 3.49 -21.74
N PRO A 67 0.54 4.47 -21.19
CA PRO A 67 0.60 5.81 -21.76
C PRO A 67 0.94 5.78 -23.24
N ARG A 68 0.31 6.66 -24.03
CA ARG A 68 0.63 6.83 -25.45
C ARG A 68 2.05 7.38 -25.60
N GLY A 69 2.78 6.97 -26.63
CA GLY A 69 4.08 7.57 -26.96
C GLY A 69 5.25 7.21 -26.01
N MET A 70 5.02 6.59 -24.86
CA MET A 70 6.11 6.00 -24.08
C MET A 70 6.61 4.75 -24.81
N ALA A 71 7.71 4.90 -25.55
CA ALA A 71 8.52 3.75 -25.92
C ALA A 71 8.78 2.95 -24.64
N ALA A 72 8.56 1.63 -24.66
CA ALA A 72 8.95 0.80 -23.54
C ALA A 72 10.42 1.10 -23.26
N CYS A 73 10.72 1.75 -22.12
CA CYS A 73 12.08 2.03 -21.67
C CYS A 73 12.72 0.68 -21.35
N ARG A 74 13.07 -0.07 -22.39
CA ARG A 74 13.90 -1.27 -22.33
C ARG A 74 15.33 -0.78 -22.23
N HIS A 75 15.64 -0.10 -21.12
CA HIS A 75 17.03 0.01 -20.71
C HIS A 75 17.50 -1.41 -20.47
N LYS A 76 18.25 -1.99 -21.42
CA LYS A 76 18.78 -3.37 -21.34
C LYS A 76 19.54 -3.63 -20.02
N HIS A 77 19.93 -2.58 -19.32
CA HIS A 77 20.70 -2.59 -18.07
C HIS A 77 19.94 -2.07 -16.83
N SER A 78 18.68 -1.62 -16.95
CA SER A 78 17.87 -1.15 -15.81
C SER A 78 16.45 -1.72 -15.90
N PRO A 79 16.12 -2.79 -15.16
CA PRO A 79 14.79 -3.39 -15.17
C PRO A 79 13.76 -2.44 -14.57
N SER A 80 12.56 -2.44 -15.14
CA SER A 80 11.41 -1.71 -14.62
C SER A 80 11.12 -2.06 -13.15
N ILE A 81 10.59 -1.09 -12.41
CA ILE A 81 10.09 -1.27 -11.05
C ILE A 81 8.57 -1.17 -11.12
N ARG A 82 7.86 -2.20 -10.66
CA ARG A 82 6.39 -2.18 -10.58
C ARG A 82 5.94 -1.71 -9.22
N ILE A 83 5.05 -0.72 -9.19
CA ILE A 83 4.52 -0.14 -7.95
C ILE A 83 3.00 -0.21 -7.98
N MET A 84 2.42 -0.66 -6.88
CA MET A 84 0.97 -0.73 -6.71
C MET A 84 0.58 0.15 -5.52
N GLN A 85 -0.42 1.00 -5.74
CA GLN A 85 -1.03 1.87 -4.74
C GLN A 85 -2.49 1.45 -4.59
N TRP A 86 -2.94 1.14 -3.38
CA TRP A 86 -4.30 0.68 -3.17
C TRP A 86 -4.83 0.94 -1.75
N ASN A 87 -5.95 1.66 -1.65
CA ASN A 87 -6.77 1.62 -0.44
C ASN A 87 -7.59 0.32 -0.48
N ILE A 88 -7.31 -0.60 0.44
CA ILE A 88 -7.89 -1.95 0.41
C ILE A 88 -9.23 -2.04 1.13
N LEU A 89 -9.73 -0.92 1.70
CA LEU A 89 -10.93 -0.83 2.53
C LEU A 89 -10.82 -1.71 3.78
N ALA A 90 -10.70 -1.11 4.97
CA ALA A 90 -10.60 -1.86 6.22
C ALA A 90 -11.84 -2.74 6.42
N GLN A 91 -11.65 -3.94 6.95
CA GLN A 91 -12.75 -4.88 7.16
C GLN A 91 -13.78 -4.31 8.12
N ALA A 92 -13.32 -3.79 9.26
CA ALA A 92 -14.19 -3.20 10.27
C ALA A 92 -15.03 -2.02 9.70
N LEU A 93 -14.43 -1.19 8.86
CA LEU A 93 -15.15 -0.06 8.24
C LEU A 93 -16.16 -0.53 7.20
N GLY A 94 -15.78 -1.52 6.39
CA GLY A 94 -16.64 -2.07 5.35
C GLY A 94 -17.93 -2.68 5.88
N GLU A 95 -17.87 -3.41 6.99
CA GLU A 95 -19.04 -4.02 7.64
C GLU A 95 -19.80 -3.05 8.55
N GLY A 96 -19.08 -2.16 9.27
CA GLY A 96 -19.66 -1.41 10.38
C GLY A 96 -19.97 0.07 10.13
N LYS A 97 -19.36 0.72 9.14
CA LYS A 97 -19.45 2.20 9.00
C LYS A 97 -19.69 2.71 7.59
N ASP A 98 -19.24 2.00 6.56
CA ASP A 98 -19.20 2.54 5.20
C ASP A 98 -20.53 2.45 4.43
N GLU A 99 -21.49 1.66 4.93
CA GLU A 99 -22.86 1.58 4.43
C GLU A 99 -22.97 1.40 2.90
N PHE A 100 -22.37 0.35 2.36
CA PHE A 100 -22.44 0.05 0.92
C PHE A 100 -23.81 -0.51 0.50
N ILE A 101 -24.79 0.36 0.25
CA ILE A 101 -26.21 -0.03 0.09
C ILE A 101 -26.53 -0.96 -1.10
N LEU A 102 -25.66 -1.03 -2.12
CA LEU A 102 -25.82 -1.95 -3.25
C LEU A 102 -24.88 -3.16 -3.19
N CYS A 103 -24.00 -3.24 -2.18
CA CYS A 103 -23.09 -4.36 -2.02
C CYS A 103 -23.77 -5.45 -1.18
N PRO A 104 -23.89 -6.70 -1.67
CA PRO A 104 -24.33 -7.81 -0.84
C PRO A 104 -23.42 -7.97 0.38
N LEU A 105 -24.00 -8.13 1.58
CA LEU A 105 -23.22 -8.26 2.82
C LEU A 105 -22.22 -9.43 2.77
N ASP A 106 -22.60 -10.54 2.15
CA ASP A 106 -21.71 -11.69 1.97
C ASP A 106 -20.43 -11.34 1.19
N ALA A 107 -20.51 -10.39 0.24
CA ALA A 107 -19.35 -9.93 -0.52
C ALA A 107 -18.43 -9.01 0.29
N LEU A 108 -18.89 -8.51 1.44
CA LEU A 108 -18.08 -7.74 2.39
C LEU A 108 -17.36 -8.64 3.40
N ASN A 109 -17.68 -9.93 3.46
CA ASN A 109 -17.10 -10.86 4.42
C ASN A 109 -15.57 -10.99 4.25
N TRP A 110 -14.84 -10.88 5.36
CA TRP A 110 -13.38 -10.98 5.37
C TRP A 110 -12.85 -12.26 4.73
N GLN A 111 -13.54 -13.38 4.97
CA GLN A 111 -13.15 -14.70 4.46
C GLN A 111 -13.09 -14.74 2.93
N GLU A 112 -13.78 -13.82 2.24
CA GLU A 112 -13.76 -13.69 0.78
C GLU A 112 -12.87 -12.55 0.32
N ARG A 113 -13.02 -11.38 0.97
CA ARG A 113 -12.27 -10.18 0.64
C ARG A 113 -10.76 -10.41 0.70
N LYS A 114 -10.28 -11.18 1.68
CA LYS A 114 -8.85 -11.51 1.78
C LYS A 114 -8.33 -12.22 0.53
N TYR A 115 -9.09 -13.16 -0.04
CA TYR A 115 -8.67 -13.87 -1.25
C TYR A 115 -8.73 -12.97 -2.48
N LEU A 116 -9.72 -12.09 -2.59
CA LEU A 116 -9.79 -11.12 -3.69
C LEU A 116 -8.61 -10.13 -3.65
N ILE A 117 -8.23 -9.65 -2.46
CA ILE A 117 -7.07 -8.77 -2.27
C ILE A 117 -5.78 -9.49 -2.63
N LEU A 118 -5.60 -10.73 -2.16
CA LEU A 118 -4.42 -11.54 -2.48
C LEU A 118 -4.34 -11.89 -3.97
N GLU A 119 -5.46 -12.26 -4.60
CA GLU A 119 -5.54 -12.53 -6.03
C GLU A 119 -5.09 -11.30 -6.85
N GLU A 120 -5.54 -10.10 -6.48
CA GLU A 120 -5.14 -8.84 -7.14
C GLU A 120 -3.61 -8.63 -7.03
N ILE A 121 -3.03 -8.78 -5.83
CA ILE A 121 -1.58 -8.62 -5.58
C ILE A 121 -0.78 -9.69 -6.35
N LEU A 122 -1.22 -10.94 -6.33
CA LEU A 122 -0.55 -12.07 -7.01
C LEU A 122 -0.66 -11.99 -8.54
N THR A 123 -1.73 -11.38 -9.05
CA THR A 123 -1.91 -11.11 -10.47
C THR A 123 -0.91 -10.06 -10.94
N TYR A 124 -0.84 -8.92 -10.24
CA TYR A 124 0.03 -7.82 -10.68
C TYR A 124 1.46 -7.91 -10.19
N ARG A 125 1.80 -8.75 -9.21
CA ARG A 125 3.20 -9.03 -8.80
C ARG A 125 4.04 -7.75 -8.60
N PRO A 126 3.60 -6.76 -7.81
CA PRO A 126 4.33 -5.50 -7.66
C PRO A 126 5.69 -5.72 -7.01
N ASP A 127 6.69 -4.91 -7.36
CA ASP A 127 7.97 -4.91 -6.64
C ASP A 127 7.87 -4.10 -5.34
N ILE A 128 7.01 -3.08 -5.33
CA ILE A 128 6.65 -2.26 -4.15
C ILE A 128 5.12 -2.11 -4.08
N LEU A 129 4.54 -2.31 -2.90
CA LEU A 129 3.11 -2.25 -2.64
C LEU A 129 2.83 -1.27 -1.49
N CYS A 130 2.02 -0.25 -1.78
CA CYS A 130 1.60 0.80 -0.85
C CYS A 130 0.11 0.65 -0.58
N LEU A 131 -0.25 0.36 0.67
CA LEU A 131 -1.63 0.11 1.08
C LEU A 131 -2.14 1.12 2.10
N GLN A 132 -3.43 1.43 2.04
CA GLN A 132 -4.17 2.17 3.08
C GLN A 132 -5.33 1.31 3.59
N GLU A 133 -5.80 1.66 4.80
CA GLU A 133 -6.89 0.97 5.49
C GLU A 133 -6.58 -0.51 5.76
N VAL A 134 -5.34 -0.78 6.17
CA VAL A 134 -4.92 -2.14 6.53
C VAL A 134 -5.22 -2.38 8.01
N ASP A 135 -6.28 -3.13 8.32
CA ASP A 135 -6.62 -3.58 9.68
C ASP A 135 -6.29 -5.07 9.93
N HIS A 136 -5.94 -5.83 8.88
CA HIS A 136 -5.50 -7.23 8.95
C HIS A 136 -4.00 -7.43 8.66
N TYR A 137 -3.15 -6.49 9.12
CA TYR A 137 -1.72 -6.54 8.83
C TYR A 137 -1.04 -7.75 9.47
N TYR A 138 -1.17 -7.94 10.77
CA TYR A 138 -0.40 -8.93 11.53
C TYR A 138 -0.92 -10.37 11.36
N ASP A 139 -2.23 -10.56 11.26
CA ASP A 139 -2.86 -11.88 11.13
C ASP A 139 -2.83 -12.41 9.68
N THR A 140 -2.86 -11.53 8.68
CA THR A 140 -2.98 -11.94 7.27
C THR A 140 -1.84 -11.43 6.40
N PHE A 141 -1.71 -10.11 6.22
CA PHE A 141 -0.82 -9.59 5.17
C PHE A 141 0.66 -9.82 5.46
N GLN A 142 1.13 -9.54 6.67
CA GLN A 142 2.53 -9.72 7.04
C GLN A 142 3.01 -11.16 6.86
N PRO A 143 2.38 -12.20 7.43
CA PRO A 143 2.86 -13.57 7.28
C PRO A 143 2.83 -14.06 5.83
N ILE A 144 1.77 -13.74 5.06
CA ILE A 144 1.64 -14.15 3.66
C ILE A 144 2.68 -13.44 2.79
N MET A 145 2.75 -12.11 2.87
CA MET A 145 3.66 -11.31 2.05
C MET A 145 5.13 -11.63 2.36
N SER A 146 5.46 -11.92 3.63
CA SER A 146 6.78 -12.42 4.01
C SER A 146 7.11 -13.74 3.29
N ARG A 147 6.19 -14.70 3.24
CA ARG A 147 6.43 -15.97 2.52
C ARG A 147 6.47 -15.82 0.99
N LEU A 148 5.92 -14.73 0.46
CA LEU A 148 6.03 -14.33 -0.94
C LEU A 148 7.31 -13.53 -1.25
N GLY A 149 8.24 -13.41 -0.30
CA GLY A 149 9.52 -12.74 -0.49
C GLY A 149 9.49 -11.22 -0.31
N TYR A 150 8.42 -10.68 0.27
CA TYR A 150 8.35 -9.25 0.62
C TYR A 150 8.87 -8.99 2.03
N HIS A 151 9.30 -7.77 2.27
CA HIS A 151 9.45 -7.18 3.59
C HIS A 151 8.39 -6.10 3.75
N GLY A 152 7.71 -6.06 4.89
CA GLY A 152 6.61 -5.11 5.16
C GLY A 152 6.92 -4.18 6.34
N SER A 153 6.36 -2.98 6.29
CA SER A 153 6.25 -2.07 7.44
C SER A 153 4.82 -1.57 7.54
N PHE A 154 4.34 -1.42 8.78
CA PHE A 154 2.99 -1.01 9.09
C PHE A 154 2.99 0.11 10.13
N LEU A 155 2.09 1.07 9.96
CA LEU A 155 1.88 2.15 10.88
C LEU A 155 0.39 2.41 11.01
N ALA A 156 -0.16 2.05 12.17
CA ALA A 156 -1.55 2.28 12.53
C ALA A 156 -1.84 3.77 12.75
N LYS A 157 -3.07 4.19 12.45
CA LYS A 157 -3.58 5.50 12.92
C LYS A 157 -3.72 5.47 14.44
N PRO A 158 -3.24 6.50 15.19
CA PRO A 158 -3.33 6.53 16.65
C PRO A 158 -4.75 6.39 17.21
N GLY A 159 -5.74 6.94 16.51
CA GLY A 159 -7.17 6.82 16.81
C GLY A 159 -7.92 6.33 15.58
N SER A 160 -7.64 5.10 15.14
CA SER A 160 -8.33 4.50 14.00
C SER A 160 -9.85 4.40 14.23
N PRO A 161 -10.69 4.75 13.24
CA PRO A 161 -12.13 4.57 13.32
C PRO A 161 -12.57 3.09 13.36
N CYS A 162 -11.69 2.13 13.07
CA CYS A 162 -12.01 0.71 13.20
C CYS A 162 -12.31 0.34 14.66
N LEU A 163 -11.68 1.03 15.61
CA LEU A 163 -11.84 0.76 17.04
C LEU A 163 -13.26 1.05 17.57
N ASP A 164 -14.06 1.84 16.84
CA ASP A 164 -15.45 2.11 17.21
C ASP A 164 -16.42 1.04 16.66
N VAL A 165 -15.94 0.07 15.88
CA VAL A 165 -16.76 -1.00 15.31
C VAL A 165 -16.67 -2.23 16.20
N GLU A 166 -17.82 -2.84 16.52
CA GLU A 166 -17.84 -4.11 17.26
C GLU A 166 -17.12 -5.21 16.48
N GLN A 167 -16.38 -6.08 17.19
CA GLN A 167 -15.61 -7.18 16.59
C GLN A 167 -14.52 -6.74 15.58
N ASN A 168 -14.00 -5.52 15.70
CA ASN A 168 -12.87 -5.06 14.89
C ASN A 168 -11.58 -5.88 15.12
N ASN A 169 -10.66 -5.82 14.15
CA ASN A 169 -9.35 -6.46 14.21
C ASN A 169 -8.22 -5.50 14.66
N GLY A 170 -8.57 -4.48 15.44
CA GLY A 170 -7.65 -3.41 15.85
C GLY A 170 -7.63 -2.22 14.87
N PRO A 171 -6.63 -1.33 14.99
CA PRO A 171 -6.59 -0.10 14.22
C PRO A 171 -6.13 -0.32 12.77
N ASP A 172 -6.79 0.34 11.82
CA ASP A 172 -6.29 0.46 10.46
C ASP A 172 -5.06 1.37 10.35
N GLY A 173 -4.30 1.20 9.28
CA GLY A 173 -3.11 1.99 9.02
C GLY A 173 -2.64 1.97 7.56
N CYS A 174 -1.46 2.54 7.36
CA CYS A 174 -0.73 2.39 6.11
C CYS A 174 0.22 1.20 6.20
N ALA A 175 0.38 0.47 5.09
CA ALA A 175 1.42 -0.56 4.95
C ALA A 175 2.26 -0.34 3.70
N LEU A 176 3.56 -0.60 3.80
CA LEU A 176 4.50 -0.52 2.68
C LEU A 176 5.28 -1.83 2.61
N PHE A 177 5.14 -2.54 1.50
CA PHE A 177 5.89 -3.76 1.21
C PHE A 177 6.84 -3.57 0.03
N TYR A 178 8.00 -4.20 0.07
CA TYR A 178 8.93 -4.27 -1.07
C TYR A 178 9.50 -5.67 -1.21
N ARG A 179 9.85 -6.07 -2.44
CA ARG A 179 10.50 -7.37 -2.70
C ARG A 179 11.95 -7.39 -2.23
N ARG A 180 12.26 -8.34 -1.34
CA ARG A 180 13.62 -8.55 -0.80
C ARG A 180 14.63 -8.98 -1.84
N SER A 181 14.21 -9.54 -2.97
CA SER A 181 15.09 -9.88 -4.09
C SER A 181 15.49 -8.68 -4.95
N ARG A 182 14.79 -7.54 -4.80
CA ARG A 182 14.94 -6.35 -5.65
C ARG A 182 15.57 -5.17 -4.90
N PHE A 183 15.28 -5.04 -3.61
CA PHE A 183 15.69 -3.91 -2.81
C PHE A 183 16.24 -4.33 -1.45
N THR A 184 17.13 -3.51 -0.89
CA THR A 184 17.53 -3.56 0.52
C THR A 184 17.08 -2.27 1.20
N LEU A 185 16.39 -2.39 2.34
CA LEU A 185 15.99 -1.26 3.15
C LEU A 185 17.23 -0.55 3.74
N GLN A 186 17.28 0.77 3.62
CA GLN A 186 18.33 1.60 4.22
C GLN A 186 17.80 2.37 5.44
N ALA A 187 16.58 2.88 5.35
CA ALA A 187 15.94 3.60 6.46
C ALA A 187 14.42 3.56 6.31
N THR A 188 13.72 3.54 7.44
CA THR A 188 12.27 3.74 7.54
C THR A 188 12.00 4.95 8.42
N ALA A 189 11.09 5.81 8.00
CA ALA A 189 10.53 6.87 8.82
C ALA A 189 9.02 6.64 8.96
N HIS A 190 8.58 6.47 10.20
CA HIS A 190 7.17 6.47 10.58
C HIS A 190 6.78 7.89 10.98
N LEU A 191 5.86 8.48 10.22
CA LEU A 191 5.46 9.88 10.39
C LEU A 191 4.01 9.93 10.87
N ARG A 192 3.79 10.62 11.99
CA ARG A 192 2.47 11.12 12.37
C ARG A 192 2.35 12.53 11.83
N LEU A 193 1.45 12.74 10.87
CA LEU A 193 1.36 14.00 10.13
C LEU A 193 0.91 15.13 11.04
N LEU A 194 1.51 16.30 10.86
CA LEU A 194 1.16 17.51 11.59
C LEU A 194 0.25 18.41 10.75
N ALA A 195 -0.56 19.21 11.43
CA ALA A 195 -1.26 20.34 10.84
C ALA A 195 -1.10 21.53 11.78
N MET A 196 -0.50 22.62 11.28
CA MET A 196 -0.19 23.80 12.10
C MET A 196 0.60 23.43 13.38
N MET A 197 1.62 22.57 13.23
CA MET A 197 2.45 22.04 14.32
C MET A 197 1.74 21.12 15.33
N LEU A 198 0.46 20.80 15.14
CA LEU A 198 -0.28 19.87 15.99
C LEU A 198 -0.35 18.48 15.37
N PRO A 199 -0.12 17.41 16.15
CA PRO A 199 -0.18 16.04 15.64
C PRO A 199 -1.61 15.65 15.28
N THR A 200 -1.81 15.26 14.03
CA THR A 200 -3.10 14.77 13.53
C THR A 200 -3.26 13.27 13.78
N ASN A 201 -4.37 12.69 13.32
CA ASN A 201 -4.61 11.25 13.38
C ASN A 201 -4.03 10.49 12.17
N GLN A 202 -3.59 11.21 11.13
CA GLN A 202 -3.12 10.61 9.89
C GLN A 202 -1.63 10.32 9.95
N VAL A 203 -1.21 9.33 9.18
CA VAL A 203 0.13 8.76 9.23
C VAL A 203 0.69 8.56 7.83
N ALA A 204 2.02 8.53 7.74
CA ALA A 204 2.74 8.14 6.54
C ALA A 204 3.95 7.26 6.88
N ILE A 205 4.29 6.35 5.97
CA ILE A 205 5.53 5.57 6.04
C ILE A 205 6.40 6.02 4.88
N VAL A 206 7.67 6.32 5.16
CA VAL A 206 8.66 6.64 4.13
C VAL A 206 9.82 5.66 4.24
N GLN A 207 10.16 4.98 3.15
CA GLN A 207 11.29 4.06 3.09
C GLN A 207 12.31 4.51 2.06
N SER A 208 13.58 4.55 2.48
CA SER A 208 14.73 4.68 1.58
C SER A 208 15.21 3.28 1.22
N LEU A 209 15.08 2.91 -0.05
CA LEU A 209 15.41 1.61 -0.60
C LEU A 209 16.62 1.72 -1.53
N LYS A 210 17.50 0.74 -1.51
CA LYS A 210 18.59 0.60 -2.48
C LYS A 210 18.29 -0.55 -3.42
N CYS A 211 18.20 -0.28 -4.72
CA CYS A 211 18.06 -1.31 -5.74
C CYS A 211 19.30 -2.20 -5.75
N GLN A 212 19.13 -3.50 -5.55
CA GLN A 212 20.25 -4.43 -5.47
C GLN A 212 20.99 -4.58 -6.79
N LEU A 213 20.27 -4.48 -7.91
CA LEU A 213 20.86 -4.64 -9.24
C LEU A 213 21.66 -3.42 -9.68
N THR A 214 21.12 -2.21 -9.48
CA THR A 214 21.72 -0.97 -9.99
C THR A 214 22.52 -0.21 -8.93
N GLY A 215 22.36 -0.55 -7.65
CA GLY A 215 22.93 0.20 -6.53
C GLY A 215 22.29 1.57 -6.28
N GLN A 216 21.30 1.96 -7.11
CA GLN A 216 20.64 3.26 -7.02
C GLN A 216 19.63 3.30 -5.86
N TRP A 217 19.46 4.49 -5.29
CA TRP A 217 18.51 4.74 -4.22
C TRP A 217 17.14 5.12 -4.80
N LEU A 218 16.09 4.75 -4.07
CA LEU A 218 14.70 5.10 -4.33
C LEU A 218 14.02 5.38 -2.99
N CYS A 219 13.37 6.53 -2.87
CA CYS A 219 12.52 6.85 -1.74
C CYS A 219 11.06 6.56 -2.10
N VAL A 220 10.35 5.83 -1.24
CA VAL A 220 8.92 5.54 -1.42
C VAL A 220 8.16 5.95 -0.19
N ALA A 221 7.05 6.67 -0.39
CA ALA A 221 6.15 7.05 0.68
C ALA A 221 4.75 6.48 0.44
N VAL A 222 4.07 6.11 1.53
CA VAL A 222 2.65 5.80 1.56
C VAL A 222 1.95 6.66 2.60
N THR A 223 0.78 7.22 2.29
CA THR A 223 -0.02 8.02 3.22
C THR A 223 -1.52 7.79 3.05
N HIS A 224 -2.31 8.16 4.05
CA HIS A 224 -3.76 8.24 4.00
C HIS A 224 -4.20 9.53 4.71
N LEU A 225 -4.61 10.56 3.96
CA LEU A 225 -4.97 11.88 4.51
C LEU A 225 -6.40 11.93 5.06
N LYS A 226 -6.77 13.03 5.71
CA LYS A 226 -8.07 13.18 6.38
C LYS A 226 -9.24 13.05 5.41
N ALA A 227 -10.11 12.07 5.67
CA ALA A 227 -11.36 11.85 4.95
C ALA A 227 -12.46 12.88 5.27
N CYS A 228 -13.53 12.84 4.48
CA CYS A 228 -14.75 13.68 4.54
C CYS A 228 -14.55 15.12 4.06
N SER A 229 -15.63 15.72 3.54
CA SER A 229 -15.69 17.14 3.18
C SER A 229 -15.59 18.05 4.41
N GLY A 230 -15.19 19.31 4.19
CA GLY A 230 -14.98 20.30 5.26
C GLY A 230 -13.61 20.20 5.93
N TRP A 231 -12.73 19.32 5.45
CA TRP A 231 -11.37 19.10 5.96
C TRP A 231 -10.29 19.43 4.91
N GLU A 232 -10.63 20.18 3.87
CA GLU A 232 -9.75 20.55 2.75
C GLU A 232 -8.49 21.27 3.25
N SER A 233 -8.66 22.26 4.14
CA SER A 233 -7.54 22.99 4.74
C SER A 233 -6.67 22.10 5.63
N LEU A 234 -7.26 21.12 6.33
CA LEU A 234 -6.52 20.16 7.14
C LEU A 234 -5.69 19.22 6.25
N ARG A 235 -6.27 18.69 5.17
CA ARG A 235 -5.55 17.89 4.16
C ARG A 235 -4.40 18.69 3.54
N SER A 236 -4.65 19.95 3.21
CA SER A 236 -3.65 20.89 2.68
C SER A 236 -2.46 21.07 3.65
N ALA A 237 -2.72 21.22 4.95
CA ALA A 237 -1.69 21.30 5.98
C ALA A 237 -0.94 19.98 6.19
N GLN A 238 -1.64 18.84 6.21
CA GLN A 238 -1.04 17.51 6.29
C GLN A 238 -0.13 17.22 5.10
N GLY A 239 -0.55 17.61 3.89
CA GLY A 239 0.26 17.50 2.69
C GLY A 239 1.52 18.36 2.74
N ALA A 240 1.43 19.59 3.27
CA ALA A 240 2.59 20.46 3.44
C ALA A 240 3.63 19.86 4.41
N ASP A 241 3.18 19.32 5.55
CA ASP A 241 4.04 18.64 6.53
C ASP A 241 4.71 17.39 5.93
N LEU A 242 3.96 16.58 5.17
CA LEU A 242 4.50 15.43 4.46
C LEU A 242 5.57 15.86 3.45
N LEU A 243 5.31 16.86 2.61
CA LEU A 243 6.28 17.37 1.63
C LEU A 243 7.55 17.89 2.31
N GLN A 244 7.44 18.62 3.43
CA GLN A 244 8.59 19.07 4.20
C GLN A 244 9.44 17.89 4.72
N SER A 245 8.78 16.86 5.26
CA SER A 245 9.44 15.64 5.70
C SER A 245 10.13 14.91 4.56
N LEU A 246 9.49 14.81 3.39
CA LEU A 246 10.05 14.17 2.20
C LEU A 246 11.28 14.92 1.68
N CYS A 247 11.23 16.25 1.58
CA CYS A 247 12.39 17.09 1.23
C CYS A 247 13.60 16.82 2.14
N ARG A 248 13.36 16.76 3.45
CA ARG A 248 14.42 16.48 4.44
C ARG A 248 14.99 15.08 4.27
N ILE A 249 14.16 14.07 4.04
CA ILE A 249 14.59 12.68 3.90
C ILE A 249 15.38 12.47 2.61
N THR A 250 14.90 12.97 1.47
CA THR A 250 15.54 12.78 0.17
C THR A 250 16.84 13.59 0.02
N SER A 251 16.97 14.72 0.73
CA SER A 251 18.20 15.51 0.77
C SER A 251 19.33 14.83 1.56
N ARG A 252 19.00 14.02 2.59
CA ARG A 252 20.00 13.33 3.43
C ARG A 252 20.60 12.09 2.76
N GLY A 253 19.90 11.48 1.80
CA GLY A 253 20.36 10.26 1.13
C GLY A 253 21.45 10.48 0.06
N GLY A 254 21.76 11.73 -0.30
CA GLY A 254 22.70 12.06 -1.38
C GLY A 254 24.17 12.21 -0.98
N SER A 255 24.52 12.19 0.31
CA SER A 255 25.82 12.68 0.81
C SER A 255 26.83 11.60 1.24
N SER A 256 26.53 10.30 1.14
CA SER A 256 27.40 9.25 1.69
C SER A 256 27.71 8.08 0.72
N HIS A 257 28.59 8.31 -0.27
CA HIS A 257 29.42 7.26 -0.94
C HIS A 257 29.23 6.97 -2.45
N SER A 258 28.85 7.94 -3.28
CA SER A 258 29.13 7.82 -4.72
C SER A 258 29.59 9.15 -5.31
N LYS A 259 30.85 9.20 -5.77
CA LYS A 259 31.46 10.31 -6.55
C LYS A 259 30.82 10.53 -7.94
N ALA A 260 29.65 9.97 -8.18
CA ALA A 260 28.80 10.23 -9.32
C ALA A 260 27.45 10.76 -8.81
N ALA A 261 27.48 11.91 -8.13
CA ALA A 261 26.28 12.65 -7.81
C ALA A 261 25.68 13.14 -9.13
N VAL A 262 24.69 12.41 -9.64
CA VAL A 262 23.74 13.00 -10.59
C VAL A 262 23.15 14.22 -9.86
N ALA A 263 23.12 15.36 -10.52
CA ALA A 263 22.72 16.66 -9.96
C ALA A 263 21.23 16.76 -9.53
N GLY A 264 20.58 15.64 -9.23
CA GLY A 264 19.21 15.55 -8.71
C GLY A 264 19.18 14.58 -7.54
N GLY A 265 18.44 14.91 -6.48
CA GLY A 265 18.35 14.12 -5.25
C GLY A 265 17.82 12.69 -5.47
N VAL A 266 17.63 11.95 -4.37
CA VAL A 266 17.10 10.57 -4.42
C VAL A 266 15.71 10.58 -5.09
N PRO A 267 15.47 9.79 -6.16
CA PRO A 267 14.17 9.66 -6.79
C PRO A 267 13.09 9.31 -5.77
N LEU A 268 11.92 9.94 -5.89
CA LEU A 268 10.85 9.84 -4.91
C LEU A 268 9.55 9.42 -5.56
N ILE A 269 8.85 8.48 -4.92
CA ILE A 269 7.51 8.04 -5.31
C ILE A 269 6.60 8.18 -4.09
N VAL A 270 5.49 8.87 -4.26
CA VAL A 270 4.48 9.04 -3.21
C VAL A 270 3.20 8.36 -3.65
N CYS A 271 2.78 7.38 -2.87
CA CYS A 271 1.52 6.67 -3.01
C CYS A 271 0.59 7.11 -1.87
N GLY A 272 -0.71 7.17 -2.11
CA GLY A 272 -1.63 7.41 -1.01
C GLY A 272 -3.06 7.62 -1.44
N ASP A 273 -3.96 7.47 -0.47
CA ASP A 273 -5.31 7.99 -0.54
C ASP A 273 -5.31 9.40 0.06
N PHE A 274 -5.45 10.40 -0.81
CA PHE A 274 -5.39 11.80 -0.40
C PHE A 274 -6.74 12.30 0.09
N ASN A 275 -7.82 11.52 -0.06
CA ASN A 275 -9.19 11.96 0.24
C ASN A 275 -9.53 13.34 -0.36
N ALA A 276 -8.96 13.65 -1.52
CA ALA A 276 -9.05 14.96 -2.15
C ALA A 276 -9.14 14.81 -3.66
N GLU A 277 -10.01 15.62 -4.26
CA GLU A 277 -10.08 15.78 -5.71
C GLU A 277 -8.90 16.63 -6.23
N PRO A 278 -8.54 16.53 -7.52
CA PRO A 278 -7.46 17.34 -8.11
C PRO A 278 -7.65 18.87 -8.00
N SER A 279 -8.87 19.33 -7.73
CA SER A 279 -9.19 20.74 -7.50
C SER A 279 -8.78 21.26 -6.11
N GLU A 280 -8.49 20.38 -5.15
CA GLU A 280 -8.13 20.80 -3.79
C GLU A 280 -6.68 21.29 -3.66
N ASP A 281 -6.44 22.20 -2.72
CA ASP A 281 -5.12 22.80 -2.45
C ASP A 281 -4.03 21.75 -2.20
N VAL A 282 -4.36 20.63 -1.55
CA VAL A 282 -3.38 19.58 -1.26
C VAL A 282 -2.78 19.00 -2.54
N TYR A 283 -3.58 18.84 -3.60
CA TYR A 283 -3.11 18.38 -4.89
C TYR A 283 -2.19 19.43 -5.54
N GLN A 284 -2.61 20.70 -5.52
CA GLN A 284 -1.81 21.81 -6.05
C GLN A 284 -0.45 21.96 -5.33
N ARG A 285 -0.40 21.71 -4.02
CA ARG A 285 0.86 21.71 -3.26
C ARG A 285 1.82 20.61 -3.72
N PHE A 286 1.31 19.42 -4.02
CA PHE A 286 2.13 18.32 -4.52
C PHE A 286 2.62 18.58 -5.95
N SER A 287 1.75 19.08 -6.83
CA SER A 287 2.10 19.35 -8.23
C SER A 287 3.09 20.52 -8.39
N SER A 288 2.99 21.54 -7.54
CA SER A 288 3.90 22.71 -7.53
C SER A 288 5.11 22.55 -6.59
N SER A 289 5.26 21.39 -5.96
CA SER A 289 6.33 21.13 -5.00
C SER A 289 7.73 21.25 -5.65
N PRO A 290 8.74 21.79 -4.93
CA PRO A 290 10.13 21.78 -5.40
C PRO A 290 10.72 20.37 -5.55
N LEU A 291 10.02 19.33 -5.08
CA LEU A 291 10.37 17.93 -5.31
C LEU A 291 10.14 17.47 -6.76
N GLY A 292 9.51 18.30 -7.61
CA GLY A 292 9.30 17.99 -9.03
C GLY A 292 8.39 16.78 -9.26
N LEU A 293 7.38 16.61 -8.40
CA LEU A 293 6.46 15.48 -8.48
C LEU A 293 5.47 15.68 -9.63
N ASN A 294 5.09 14.57 -10.28
CA ASN A 294 4.00 14.53 -11.25
C ASN A 294 3.11 13.33 -10.96
N SER A 295 1.81 13.44 -11.26
CA SER A 295 0.87 12.33 -11.10
C SER A 295 0.98 11.39 -12.30
N ALA A 296 1.28 10.12 -12.03
CA ALA A 296 1.48 9.11 -13.07
C ALA A 296 0.21 8.78 -13.85
N TYR A 297 -0.96 8.87 -13.21
CA TYR A 297 -2.24 8.48 -13.83
C TYR A 297 -2.75 9.52 -14.85
N LYS A 298 -2.27 10.78 -14.80
CA LYS A 298 -2.52 11.78 -15.85
C LYS A 298 -2.06 11.33 -17.23
N LEU A 299 -1.00 10.51 -17.29
CA LEU A 299 -0.44 10.04 -18.56
C LEU A 299 -1.39 9.11 -19.35
N LEU A 300 -2.52 8.72 -18.75
CA LEU A 300 -3.57 7.95 -19.42
C LEU A 300 -4.51 8.83 -20.25
N SER A 301 -4.58 10.14 -19.98
CA SER A 301 -5.41 11.06 -20.76
C SER A 301 -4.80 11.32 -22.15
N SER A 302 -5.57 11.94 -23.05
CA SER A 302 -5.07 12.35 -24.37
C SER A 302 -4.10 13.53 -24.34
N ASP A 303 -4.21 14.37 -23.33
CA ASP A 303 -3.37 15.57 -23.15
C ASP A 303 -2.20 15.32 -22.18
N GLU A 304 -2.13 14.15 -21.55
CA GLU A 304 -1.18 13.81 -20.47
C GLU A 304 -1.23 14.76 -19.27
N GLN A 305 -2.27 15.61 -19.19
CA GLN A 305 -2.46 16.63 -18.17
C GLN A 305 -3.74 16.45 -17.34
N THR A 306 -4.64 15.57 -17.75
CA THR A 306 -5.94 15.37 -17.09
C THR A 306 -5.91 14.12 -16.21
N GLU A 307 -6.30 14.26 -14.95
CA GLU A 307 -6.45 13.14 -14.01
C GLU A 307 -7.60 12.20 -14.41
N PRO A 308 -7.59 10.92 -13.98
CA PRO A 308 -8.67 10.00 -14.31
C PRO A 308 -9.99 10.47 -13.67
N ALA A 309 -11.11 10.18 -14.33
CA ALA A 309 -12.43 10.59 -13.86
C ALA A 309 -12.81 10.01 -12.49
N TYR A 310 -12.22 8.89 -12.10
CA TYR A 310 -12.38 8.29 -10.78
C TYR A 310 -11.19 7.38 -10.45
N THR A 311 -10.94 7.21 -9.16
CA THR A 311 -10.06 6.16 -8.58
C THR A 311 -10.81 5.29 -7.57
N THR A 312 -12.01 5.71 -7.17
CA THR A 312 -12.96 4.98 -6.33
C THR A 312 -14.38 5.22 -6.83
N TRP A 313 -15.24 4.22 -6.75
CA TRP A 313 -16.66 4.36 -7.10
C TRP A 313 -17.49 3.42 -6.24
N LYS A 314 -18.43 3.97 -5.48
CA LYS A 314 -19.32 3.27 -4.55
C LYS A 314 -20.61 4.06 -4.37
N ILE A 315 -21.65 3.43 -3.83
CA ILE A 315 -22.93 4.06 -3.49
C ILE A 315 -23.18 3.86 -2.00
N ARG A 316 -23.44 4.96 -1.29
CA ARG A 316 -23.70 5.07 0.14
C ARG A 316 -24.98 5.88 0.38
N PRO A 317 -25.59 5.86 1.58
CA PRO A 317 -26.71 6.74 1.90
C PRO A 317 -26.31 8.20 1.73
N SER A 318 -27.25 9.01 1.26
CA SER A 318 -27.13 10.46 1.12
C SER A 318 -27.18 11.17 2.47
#